data_AF-A0A9N8ZMK8-F1
#
_entry.id   AF-A0A9N8ZMK8-F1
#
_cell.length_a   1.000
_cell.length_b   1.000
_cell.length_c   1.000
_cell.angle_alpha   90.00
_cell.angle_beta   90.00
_cell.angle_gamma   90.00
#
_symmetry.space_group_name_H-M   'P 1'
#
loop_
_entity.id
_entity.type
_entity.pdbx_description
1 polymer ?
#
loop_
_entity_poly.entity_id
_entity_poly.type
_entity_poly.pdbx_seq_one_letter_code
_entity_poly.pdbx_strand_id
1 'polypeptide(L)'
;MYKKITLILWLLATVIPFVTLAQKSCEETFNATECNVCQKTVYDDGALSFLTGITPSSKCPTRINFDHVISEEYKKAGYEFSEFNISYDLKPLKSAMDKYCAIEYTCDPSEIEQLLEKLKTDCATELSAPFDLSADPRTLDVNSLMAYGTFLTYYGGIPYHEVSCLKNDKGEFCFIEMFTKLFEFVKKESNGDTNIAISLDGKTLFLPDGSTKEIPKDWNCGECWTKIAKVHLTYIEAHPMDEQLETNIFGGPGQMKEELSAACEDSTEDEGVDLVEIRIEKRGSGGSTRKNGRMLQRSLLSAIW
;
A
#
# COMPACT_ATOMS: atom_id res chain seq x y z
N MET A 1 2.06 1.20 -30.84
CA MET A 1 2.22 -0.07 -30.09
C MET A 1 2.44 0.33 -28.64
N TYR A 2 1.36 0.66 -27.93
CA TYR A 2 1.42 1.24 -26.59
C TYR A 2 1.58 0.11 -25.58
N LYS A 3 2.73 0.12 -24.88
CA LYS A 3 3.00 -0.78 -23.76
C LYS A 3 1.97 -0.45 -22.67
N LYS A 4 1.08 -1.41 -22.39
CA LYS A 4 0.20 -1.38 -21.20
C LYS A 4 1.09 -1.58 -19.98
N ILE A 5 1.41 -0.46 -19.35
CA ILE A 5 2.17 -0.32 -18.11
C ILE A 5 1.23 -0.76 -16.99
N THR A 6 1.69 -1.63 -16.05
CA THR A 6 0.81 -2.12 -14.95
C THR A 6 1.34 -1.97 -13.49
N LEU A 7 0.90 -0.94 -12.74
CA LEU A 7 1.41 -0.30 -11.50
C LEU A 7 0.81 -0.87 -10.21
N ILE A 8 1.53 -1.79 -9.56
CA ILE A 8 0.95 -2.60 -8.48
C ILE A 8 1.92 -2.92 -7.31
N LEU A 9 2.89 -2.07 -6.98
CA LEU A 9 3.44 -2.11 -5.60
C LEU A 9 3.22 -0.88 -4.77
N TRP A 10 2.63 0.21 -5.22
CA TRP A 10 2.59 1.39 -4.33
C TRP A 10 1.79 1.15 -3.02
N LEU A 11 0.77 0.27 -3.06
CA LEU A 11 0.00 -0.21 -1.90
C LEU A 11 0.69 -1.32 -1.07
N LEU A 12 1.82 -1.86 -1.57
CA LEU A 12 2.59 -2.99 -1.03
C LEU A 12 4.08 -2.65 -0.79
N ALA A 13 4.60 -1.53 -1.32
CA ALA A 13 6.00 -1.12 -1.34
C ALA A 13 6.34 -0.35 -0.07
N THR A 14 6.21 -1.01 1.08
CA THR A 14 7.11 -0.80 2.23
C THR A 14 7.37 -2.16 2.89
N VAL A 15 7.95 -3.08 2.12
CA VAL A 15 9.14 -3.79 2.66
C VAL A 15 10.36 -3.05 2.12
N ILE A 16 10.32 -1.73 2.25
CA ILE A 16 11.52 -0.91 2.13
C ILE A 16 12.28 -1.16 3.43
N PRO A 17 13.58 -1.46 3.34
CA PRO A 17 14.47 -1.63 4.48
C PRO A 17 14.14 -0.72 5.64
N PHE A 18 13.65 -1.31 6.71
CA PHE A 18 13.47 -0.63 7.98
C PHE A 18 14.85 -0.17 8.45
N VAL A 19 14.96 0.85 9.28
CA VAL A 19 16.25 1.11 9.91
C VAL A 19 16.04 1.30 11.39
N THR A 20 16.82 0.58 12.19
CA THR A 20 17.15 1.06 13.52
C THR A 20 18.21 2.14 13.35
N LEU A 21 17.78 3.36 13.08
CA LEU A 21 18.66 4.51 13.10
C LEU A 21 18.51 5.22 14.45
N ALA A 22 19.66 5.66 15.00
CA ALA A 22 19.66 6.82 15.88
C ALA A 22 18.82 7.92 15.21
N GLN A 23 17.95 8.58 15.97
CA GLN A 23 17.04 9.61 15.48
C GLN A 23 17.82 10.67 14.69
N LYS A 24 17.87 10.55 13.35
CA LYS A 24 18.58 11.48 12.46
C LYS A 24 17.84 12.79 12.49
N SER A 25 18.54 13.93 12.51
CA SER A 25 17.89 15.24 12.33
C SER A 25 17.30 15.35 10.91
N CYS A 26 16.43 16.34 10.69
CA CYS A 26 15.91 16.60 9.35
C CYS A 26 17.06 16.86 8.35
N GLU A 27 18.04 17.68 8.75
CA GLU A 27 19.23 18.01 7.98
C GLU A 27 20.04 16.77 7.60
N GLU A 28 20.21 15.83 8.54
CA GLU A 28 20.92 14.57 8.30
C GLU A 28 20.16 13.65 7.34
N THR A 29 18.82 13.60 7.44
CA THR A 29 17.98 12.81 6.53
C THR A 29 18.03 13.33 5.10
N PHE A 30 17.99 14.65 4.92
CA PHE A 30 17.97 15.27 3.58
C PHE A 30 19.35 15.72 3.07
N ASN A 31 20.42 15.48 3.84
CA ASN A 31 21.77 15.98 3.57
C ASN A 31 21.76 17.49 3.25
N ALA A 32 21.01 18.25 4.04
CA ALA A 32 20.80 19.69 3.87
C ALA A 32 21.50 20.48 4.97
N THR A 33 21.85 21.74 4.69
CA THR A 33 22.37 22.64 5.75
C THR A 33 21.26 23.12 6.68
N GLU A 34 20.07 23.35 6.11
CA GLU A 34 18.85 23.66 6.84
C GLU A 34 17.69 23.04 6.06
N CYS A 35 16.76 22.39 6.76
CA CYS A 35 15.57 21.88 6.10
C CYS A 35 14.61 22.99 5.64
N ASN A 36 14.17 22.88 4.39
CA ASN A 36 13.10 23.72 3.83
C ASN A 36 11.72 23.33 4.42
N VAL A 37 10.68 24.04 4.01
CA VAL A 37 9.31 23.83 4.53
C VAL A 37 8.79 22.42 4.19
N CYS A 38 8.96 21.95 2.95
CA CYS A 38 8.56 20.60 2.55
C CYS A 38 9.28 19.52 3.38
N GLN A 39 10.61 19.61 3.49
CA GLN A 39 11.45 18.66 4.22
C GLN A 39 11.04 18.58 5.70
N LYS A 40 10.78 19.73 6.35
CA LYS A 40 10.25 19.78 7.71
C LYS A 40 8.88 19.13 7.82
N THR A 41 7.96 19.47 6.92
CA THR A 41 6.61 18.90 6.92
C THR A 41 6.64 17.38 6.77
N VAL A 42 7.42 16.85 5.83
CA VAL A 42 7.56 15.41 5.63
C VAL A 42 8.28 14.72 6.81
N TYR A 43 9.28 15.37 7.40
CA TYR A 43 10.02 14.85 8.54
C TYR A 43 9.17 14.78 9.82
N ASP A 44 8.45 15.87 10.14
CA ASP A 44 7.68 16.04 11.37
C ASP A 44 6.40 15.18 11.41
N ASP A 45 5.76 14.95 10.25
CA ASP A 45 4.49 14.23 10.19
C ASP A 45 4.62 12.72 10.47
N GLY A 46 5.85 12.19 10.47
CA GLY A 46 6.08 10.80 10.85
C GLY A 46 5.63 9.78 9.81
N ALA A 47 5.26 10.18 8.58
CA ALA A 47 5.17 9.24 7.45
C ALA A 47 6.48 8.48 7.20
N LEU A 48 7.57 9.04 7.71
CA LEU A 48 8.91 8.46 7.74
C LEU A 48 9.31 7.96 9.12
N SER A 49 8.37 7.75 10.04
CA SER A 49 8.63 7.24 11.39
C SER A 49 9.51 5.99 11.39
N PHE A 50 9.38 5.16 10.35
CA PHE A 50 10.21 3.97 10.15
C PHE A 50 11.67 4.28 9.72
N LEU A 51 11.95 5.44 9.10
CA LEU A 51 13.29 5.93 8.77
C LEU A 51 13.88 6.85 9.84
N THR A 52 13.05 7.65 10.49
CA THR A 52 13.45 8.73 11.41
C THR A 52 13.37 8.32 12.88
N GLY A 53 12.65 7.23 13.20
CA GLY A 53 12.37 6.81 14.56
C GLY A 53 11.39 7.72 15.31
N ILE A 54 10.76 8.68 14.61
CA ILE A 54 9.80 9.62 15.18
C ILE A 54 8.45 8.93 15.32
N THR A 55 7.86 8.94 16.51
CA THR A 55 6.48 8.46 16.68
C THR A 55 5.52 9.39 15.94
N PRO A 56 4.67 8.90 15.03
CA PRO A 56 3.71 9.74 14.35
C PRO A 56 2.78 10.43 15.35
N SER A 57 2.44 11.68 15.09
CA SER A 57 1.54 12.48 15.92
C SER A 57 0.08 12.06 15.77
N SER A 58 -0.29 11.50 14.60
CA SER A 58 -1.63 11.01 14.31
C SER A 58 -1.92 9.69 15.03
N LYS A 59 -3.13 9.59 15.59
CA LYS A 59 -3.66 8.35 16.17
C LYS A 59 -4.38 7.47 15.15
N CYS A 60 -4.52 7.92 13.90
CA CYS A 60 -5.12 7.12 12.85
C CYS A 60 -4.30 5.84 12.62
N PRO A 61 -4.90 4.63 12.63
CA PRO A 61 -4.24 3.42 12.16
C PRO A 61 -4.09 3.46 10.63
N THR A 62 -3.25 4.38 10.16
CA THR A 62 -2.79 4.45 8.78
C THR A 62 -1.64 3.47 8.58
N ARG A 63 -1.17 3.36 7.33
CA ARG A 63 0.07 2.67 6.96
C ARG A 63 1.25 2.98 7.90
N ILE A 64 1.35 4.21 8.41
CA ILE A 64 2.44 4.62 9.31
C ILE A 64 2.44 3.78 10.61
N ASN A 65 1.26 3.56 11.18
CA ASN A 65 1.12 2.72 12.37
C ASN A 65 1.39 1.25 12.06
N PHE A 66 1.03 0.78 10.85
CA PHE A 66 1.39 -0.56 10.41
C PHE A 66 2.91 -0.74 10.31
N ASP A 67 3.61 0.20 9.68
CA ASP A 67 5.07 0.18 9.52
C ASP A 67 5.77 0.17 10.90
N HIS A 68 5.24 0.92 11.88
CA HIS A 68 5.74 0.88 13.26
C HIS A 68 5.60 -0.51 13.89
N VAL A 69 4.42 -1.13 13.79
CA VAL A 69 4.16 -2.47 14.32
C VAL A 69 5.06 -3.51 13.64
N ILE A 70 5.26 -3.42 12.31
CA ILE A 70 6.19 -4.29 11.58
C ILE A 70 7.60 -4.15 12.13
N SER A 71 8.10 -2.91 12.22
CA SER A 71 9.46 -2.63 12.71
C SER A 71 9.70 -3.24 14.09
N GLU A 72 8.74 -3.10 15.01
CA GLU A 72 8.84 -3.72 16.33
C GLU A 72 8.94 -5.25 16.28
N GLU A 73 8.13 -5.92 15.45
CA GLU A 73 8.09 -7.38 15.38
C GLU A 73 9.36 -7.98 14.77
N TYR A 74 9.88 -7.38 13.71
CA TYR A 74 11.14 -7.79 13.13
C TYR A 74 12.32 -7.53 14.07
N LYS A 75 12.33 -6.40 14.79
CA LYS A 75 13.34 -6.13 15.83
C LYS A 75 13.28 -7.17 16.96
N LYS A 76 12.08 -7.54 17.42
CA LYS A 76 11.89 -8.61 18.43
C LYS A 76 12.39 -9.96 17.92
N ALA A 77 12.29 -10.22 16.63
CA ALA A 77 12.80 -11.44 16.00
C ALA A 77 14.32 -11.40 15.71
N GLY A 78 15.02 -10.33 16.07
CA GLY A 78 16.47 -10.21 15.94
C GLY A 78 16.96 -9.86 14.53
N TYR A 79 16.07 -9.34 13.68
CA TYR A 79 16.49 -8.79 12.39
C TYR A 79 17.13 -7.42 12.60
N GLU A 80 18.37 -7.28 12.15
CA GLU A 80 19.00 -5.98 11.93
C GLU A 80 18.63 -5.52 10.52
N PHE A 81 18.21 -4.27 10.43
CA PHE A 81 17.79 -3.72 9.16
C PHE A 81 18.81 -2.72 8.64
N SER A 82 19.13 -2.82 7.35
CA SER A 82 19.94 -1.85 6.63
C SER A 82 19.21 -1.39 5.38
N GLU A 83 19.48 -0.16 4.95
CA GLU A 83 19.02 0.39 3.67
C GLU A 83 19.26 -0.63 2.53
N PHE A 84 18.16 -1.19 2.04
CA PHE A 84 17.89 -2.09 0.92
C PHE A 84 18.03 -3.60 1.15
N ASN A 85 17.98 -4.06 2.42
CA ASN A 85 17.92 -5.50 2.72
C ASN A 85 16.47 -6.00 2.93
N ILE A 86 16.05 -6.95 2.08
CA ILE A 86 14.78 -7.68 2.25
C ILE A 86 14.99 -8.92 3.14
N SER A 87 14.07 -9.15 4.09
CA SER A 87 13.96 -10.43 4.80
C SER A 87 12.91 -11.32 4.15
N TYR A 88 13.29 -12.54 3.76
CA TYR A 88 12.37 -13.54 3.23
C TYR A 88 11.53 -14.25 4.31
N ASP A 89 11.78 -13.99 5.61
CA ASP A 89 10.94 -14.52 6.68
C ASP A 89 9.71 -13.62 6.87
N LEU A 90 8.54 -14.17 6.59
CA LEU A 90 7.25 -13.50 6.72
C LEU A 90 6.61 -13.70 8.11
N LYS A 91 7.20 -14.49 9.02
CA LYS A 91 6.65 -14.68 10.37
C LYS A 91 6.52 -13.37 11.15
N PRO A 92 7.52 -12.46 11.16
CA PRO A 92 7.36 -11.19 11.86
C PRO A 92 6.28 -10.31 11.22
N LEU A 93 6.19 -10.30 9.88
CA LEU A 93 5.10 -9.61 9.17
C LEU A 93 3.73 -10.16 9.58
N LYS A 94 3.56 -11.49 9.62
CA LYS A 94 2.31 -12.11 10.07
C LYS A 94 1.94 -11.72 11.50
N SER A 95 2.92 -11.73 12.42
CA SER A 95 2.74 -11.27 13.81
C SER A 95 2.32 -9.79 13.88
N ALA A 96 2.93 -8.95 13.03
CA ALA A 96 2.60 -7.53 12.94
C ALA A 96 1.18 -7.32 12.43
N MET A 97 0.75 -8.10 11.43
CA MET A 97 -0.61 -8.07 10.91
C MET A 97 -1.65 -8.47 11.96
N ASP A 98 -1.40 -9.54 12.73
CA ASP A 98 -2.30 -9.94 13.83
C ASP A 98 -2.45 -8.82 14.87
N LYS A 99 -1.35 -8.15 15.23
CA LYS A 99 -1.36 -7.02 16.18
C LYS A 99 -2.07 -5.80 15.61
N TYR A 100 -1.74 -5.42 14.39
CA TYR A 100 -2.30 -4.25 13.72
C TYR A 100 -3.81 -4.40 13.50
N CYS A 101 -4.26 -5.59 13.10
CA CYS A 101 -5.68 -5.87 12.89
C CYS A 101 -6.50 -6.00 14.19
N ALA A 102 -5.84 -6.11 15.35
CA ALA A 102 -6.48 -6.03 16.65
C ALA A 102 -6.69 -4.57 17.13
N ILE A 103 -6.07 -3.59 16.47
CA ILE A 103 -6.24 -2.17 16.77
C ILE A 103 -7.60 -1.72 16.23
N GLU A 104 -8.39 -1.07 17.08
CA GLU A 104 -9.67 -0.48 16.69
C GLU A 104 -9.44 0.64 15.66
N TYR A 105 -10.17 0.58 14.55
CA TYR A 105 -10.11 1.62 13.53
C TYR A 105 -10.75 2.90 14.05
N THR A 106 -9.93 3.91 14.33
CA THR A 106 -10.34 5.18 14.94
C THR A 106 -9.98 6.39 14.10
N CYS A 107 -9.66 6.21 12.81
CA CYS A 107 -9.25 7.31 11.96
C CYS A 107 -10.44 8.19 11.55
N ASP A 108 -10.27 9.50 11.72
CA ASP A 108 -11.14 10.52 11.12
C ASP A 108 -10.57 10.88 9.74
N PRO A 109 -11.28 10.58 8.63
CA PRO A 109 -10.81 10.93 7.29
C PRO A 109 -10.48 12.42 7.12
N SER A 110 -11.15 13.30 7.87
CA SER A 110 -10.91 14.75 7.79
C SER A 110 -9.55 15.17 8.35
N GLU A 111 -8.98 14.40 9.28
CA GLU A 111 -7.60 14.61 9.78
C GLU A 111 -6.60 14.35 8.66
N ILE A 112 -6.76 13.23 7.94
CA ILE A 112 -5.87 12.86 6.83
C ILE A 112 -6.01 13.82 5.65
N GLU A 113 -7.22 14.28 5.34
CA GLU A 113 -7.45 15.30 4.32
C GLU A 113 -6.69 16.61 4.62
N GLN A 114 -6.68 17.05 5.89
CA GLN A 114 -5.91 18.24 6.30
C GLN A 114 -4.40 18.04 6.12
N LEU A 115 -3.87 16.86 6.44
CA LEU A 115 -2.45 16.53 6.24
C LEU A 115 -2.09 16.50 4.75
N LEU A 116 -2.95 15.93 3.91
CA LEU A 116 -2.77 15.92 2.46
C LEU A 116 -2.75 17.34 1.87
N GLU A 117 -3.65 18.22 2.30
CA GLU A 117 -3.68 19.61 1.82
C GLU A 117 -2.47 20.42 2.30
N LYS A 118 -2.05 20.22 3.56
CA LYS A 118 -0.80 20.80 4.07
C LYS A 118 0.40 20.34 3.23
N LEU A 119 0.51 19.05 2.96
CA LEU A 119 1.61 18.50 2.16
C LEU A 119 1.61 19.04 0.73
N LYS A 120 0.45 19.11 0.06
CA LYS A 120 0.32 19.71 -1.28
C LYS A 120 0.80 21.16 -1.29
N THR A 121 0.56 21.90 -0.21
CA THR A 121 0.98 23.30 -0.08
C THR A 121 2.48 23.42 0.19
N ASP A 122 2.97 22.71 1.20
CA ASP A 122 4.35 22.82 1.68
C ASP A 122 5.36 22.19 0.70
N CYS A 123 4.96 21.16 -0.03
CA CYS A 123 5.75 20.43 -1.04
C CYS A 123 5.29 20.69 -2.47
N ALA A 124 4.70 21.85 -2.75
CA ALA A 124 4.16 22.17 -4.07
C ALA A 124 5.22 22.06 -5.18
N THR A 125 6.49 22.35 -4.89
CA THR A 125 7.58 22.27 -5.86
C THR A 125 7.88 20.81 -6.20
N GLU A 126 8.09 19.98 -5.17
CA GLU A 126 8.44 18.57 -5.28
C GLU A 126 7.31 17.77 -5.95
N LEU A 127 6.04 18.09 -5.63
CA LEU A 127 4.85 17.43 -6.18
C LEU A 127 4.42 17.96 -7.56
N SER A 128 5.09 18.98 -8.10
CA SER A 128 4.74 19.57 -9.40
C SER A 128 5.37 18.86 -10.60
N ALA A 129 6.44 18.11 -10.38
CA ALA A 129 7.20 17.43 -11.44
C ALA A 129 6.80 15.95 -11.56
N PRO A 130 6.80 15.37 -12.77
CA PRO A 130 6.58 13.93 -12.94
C PRO A 130 7.56 13.09 -12.11
N PHE A 131 7.06 12.03 -11.50
CA PHE A 131 7.81 11.11 -10.66
C PHE A 131 7.81 9.71 -11.27
N ASP A 132 8.99 9.23 -11.67
CA ASP A 132 9.14 7.93 -12.30
C ASP A 132 9.13 6.82 -11.25
N LEU A 133 7.95 6.25 -11.00
CA LEU A 133 7.79 5.12 -10.10
C LEU A 133 8.49 3.83 -10.59
N SER A 134 8.91 3.76 -11.85
CA SER A 134 9.60 2.61 -12.44
C SER A 134 11.12 2.65 -12.27
N ALA A 135 11.67 3.81 -11.88
CA ALA A 135 13.10 4.00 -11.70
C ALA A 135 13.66 3.22 -10.50
N ASP A 136 14.98 3.03 -10.50
CA ASP A 136 15.68 2.47 -9.35
C ASP A 136 15.55 3.42 -8.15
N PRO A 137 14.88 3.00 -7.05
CA PRO A 137 14.62 3.89 -5.94
C PRO A 137 15.89 4.44 -5.28
N ARG A 138 17.05 3.78 -5.48
CA ARG A 138 18.35 4.22 -4.98
C ARG A 138 18.91 5.44 -5.74
N THR A 139 18.33 5.77 -6.88
CA THR A 139 18.78 6.86 -7.78
C THR A 139 17.84 8.06 -7.79
N LEU A 140 16.69 7.95 -7.11
CA LEU A 140 15.68 9.00 -7.06
C LEU A 140 16.16 10.19 -6.21
N ASP A 141 15.75 11.40 -6.59
CA ASP A 141 15.92 12.57 -5.74
C ASP A 141 15.18 12.35 -4.41
N VAL A 142 15.91 12.49 -3.31
CA VAL A 142 15.36 12.22 -1.98
C VAL A 142 14.19 13.13 -1.66
N ASN A 143 14.19 14.40 -2.06
CA ASN A 143 13.09 15.32 -1.73
C ASN A 143 11.80 14.90 -2.43
N SER A 144 11.87 14.63 -3.74
CA SER A 144 10.74 14.11 -4.50
C SER A 144 10.28 12.76 -3.96
N LEU A 145 11.20 11.83 -3.69
CA LEU A 145 10.88 10.52 -3.12
C LEU A 145 10.14 10.66 -1.79
N MET A 146 10.62 11.52 -0.89
CA MET A 146 10.01 11.72 0.42
C MET A 146 8.64 12.41 0.30
N ALA A 147 8.50 13.43 -0.56
CA ALA A 147 7.24 14.14 -0.77
C ALA A 147 6.16 13.22 -1.37
N TYR A 148 6.46 12.53 -2.48
CA TYR A 148 5.54 11.59 -3.10
C TYR A 148 5.25 10.38 -2.21
N GLY A 149 6.27 9.84 -1.54
CA GLY A 149 6.12 8.73 -0.60
C GLY A 149 5.19 9.08 0.56
N THR A 150 5.32 10.28 1.12
CA THR A 150 4.45 10.79 2.21
C THR A 150 3.04 11.04 1.71
N PHE A 151 2.89 11.72 0.58
CA PHE A 151 1.58 12.01 -0.01
C PHE A 151 0.79 10.74 -0.22
N LEU A 152 1.41 9.79 -0.91
CA LEU A 152 0.74 8.56 -1.22
C LEU A 152 0.49 7.78 0.09
N THR A 153 1.42 7.71 1.03
CA THR A 153 1.24 7.02 2.33
C THR A 153 -0.02 7.46 3.06
N TYR A 154 -0.34 8.76 3.04
CA TYR A 154 -1.60 9.26 3.58
C TYR A 154 -2.80 8.92 2.71
N TYR A 155 -2.70 9.15 1.40
CA TYR A 155 -3.80 8.90 0.47
C TYR A 155 -4.22 7.43 0.44
N GLY A 156 -3.27 6.50 0.33
CA GLY A 156 -3.50 5.06 0.40
C GLY A 156 -3.63 4.51 1.82
N GLY A 157 -3.28 5.31 2.83
CA GLY A 157 -3.27 4.95 4.25
C GLY A 157 -4.66 4.76 4.85
N ILE A 158 -5.68 5.47 4.33
CA ILE A 158 -7.07 5.37 4.80
C ILE A 158 -7.65 3.97 4.59
N PRO A 159 -7.68 3.42 3.35
CA PRO A 159 -8.14 2.04 3.15
C PRO A 159 -7.17 0.99 3.69
N TYR A 160 -5.95 1.38 4.09
CA TYR A 160 -4.87 0.44 4.39
C TYR A 160 -5.20 -0.51 5.53
N HIS A 161 -5.82 -0.06 6.62
CA HIS A 161 -6.21 -0.94 7.72
C HIS A 161 -7.17 -2.05 7.27
N GLU A 162 -8.23 -1.69 6.54
CA GLU A 162 -9.18 -2.66 5.98
C GLU A 162 -8.46 -3.67 5.09
N VAL A 163 -7.62 -3.17 4.17
CA VAL A 163 -6.90 -3.98 3.20
C VAL A 163 -5.90 -4.91 3.89
N SER A 164 -5.17 -4.44 4.91
CA SER A 164 -4.25 -5.24 5.71
C SER A 164 -4.94 -6.37 6.44
N CYS A 165 -6.19 -6.17 6.83
CA CYS A 165 -6.94 -7.16 7.60
C CYS A 165 -7.78 -8.12 6.75
N LEU A 166 -7.76 -7.96 5.42
CA LEU A 166 -8.39 -8.90 4.50
C LEU A 166 -7.75 -10.29 4.61
N LYS A 167 -8.60 -11.31 4.67
CA LYS A 167 -8.22 -12.72 4.67
C LYS A 167 -8.83 -13.44 3.48
N ASN A 168 -8.11 -14.44 2.97
CA ASN A 168 -8.65 -15.39 2.00
C ASN A 168 -9.60 -16.39 2.68
N ASP A 169 -10.22 -17.25 1.88
CA ASP A 169 -11.16 -18.29 2.36
C ASP A 169 -10.51 -19.32 3.30
N LYS A 170 -9.17 -19.37 3.38
CA LYS A 170 -8.41 -20.22 4.31
C LYS A 170 -8.09 -19.51 5.63
N GLY A 171 -8.48 -18.25 5.79
CA GLY A 171 -8.21 -17.44 6.97
C GLY A 171 -6.79 -16.87 7.05
N GLU A 172 -5.99 -16.98 5.98
CA GLU A 172 -4.67 -16.35 5.87
C GLU A 172 -4.83 -14.92 5.37
N PHE A 173 -3.99 -14.00 5.86
CA PHE A 173 -4.01 -12.62 5.39
C PHE A 173 -3.61 -12.52 3.92
N CYS A 174 -4.32 -11.68 3.18
CA CYS A 174 -4.09 -11.53 1.75
C CYS A 174 -2.71 -10.97 1.40
N PHE A 175 -2.18 -10.05 2.22
CA PHE A 175 -0.81 -9.58 2.07
C PHE A 175 0.22 -10.71 2.22
N ILE A 176 0.04 -11.64 3.16
CA ILE A 176 0.98 -12.76 3.36
C ILE A 176 1.01 -13.65 2.13
N GLU A 177 -0.15 -13.95 1.54
CA GLU A 177 -0.22 -14.74 0.30
C GLU A 177 0.52 -14.04 -0.86
N MET A 178 0.28 -12.74 -1.05
CA MET A 178 0.93 -11.96 -2.11
C MET A 178 2.44 -11.84 -1.91
N PHE A 179 2.90 -11.49 -0.70
CA PHE A 179 4.32 -11.38 -0.40
C PHE A 179 5.04 -12.72 -0.50
N THR A 180 4.37 -13.85 -0.20
CA THR A 180 4.95 -15.17 -0.40
C THR A 180 5.30 -15.39 -1.87
N LYS A 181 4.36 -15.13 -2.80
CA LYS A 181 4.61 -15.26 -4.25
C LYS A 181 5.72 -14.33 -4.72
N LEU A 182 5.69 -13.07 -4.29
CA LEU A 182 6.71 -12.08 -4.65
C LEU A 182 8.10 -12.48 -4.13
N PHE A 183 8.20 -12.89 -2.86
CA PHE A 183 9.49 -13.22 -2.25
C PHE A 183 10.07 -14.54 -2.77
N GLU A 184 9.24 -15.51 -3.16
CA GLU A 184 9.69 -16.69 -3.90
C GLU A 184 10.33 -16.30 -5.24
N PHE A 185 9.70 -15.40 -5.99
CA PHE A 185 10.27 -14.87 -7.24
C PHE A 185 11.56 -14.10 -7.00
N VAL A 186 11.55 -13.12 -6.08
CA VAL A 186 12.72 -12.28 -5.77
C VAL A 186 13.88 -13.13 -5.30
N LYS A 187 13.66 -14.08 -4.38
CA LYS A 187 14.69 -14.99 -3.88
C LYS A 187 15.29 -15.86 -4.98
N LYS A 188 14.46 -16.31 -5.93
CA LYS A 188 14.95 -17.08 -7.08
C LYS A 188 15.82 -16.22 -8.00
N GLU A 189 15.34 -15.05 -8.40
CA GLU A 189 16.05 -14.20 -9.38
C GLU A 189 17.31 -13.53 -8.81
N SER A 190 17.34 -13.28 -7.51
CA SER A 190 18.51 -12.74 -6.80
C SER A 190 19.51 -13.80 -6.32
N ASN A 191 19.23 -15.09 -6.53
CA ASN A 191 19.93 -16.19 -5.87
C ASN A 191 19.99 -16.05 -4.33
N GLY A 192 18.95 -15.46 -3.75
CA GLY A 192 18.83 -15.21 -2.31
C GLY A 192 19.63 -14.01 -1.81
N ASP A 193 20.17 -13.17 -2.69
CA ASP A 193 20.76 -11.90 -2.31
C ASP A 193 19.66 -10.96 -1.79
N THR A 194 19.89 -10.41 -0.61
CA THR A 194 18.95 -9.52 0.07
C THR A 194 19.15 -8.06 -0.30
N ASN A 195 20.32 -7.69 -0.86
CA ASN A 195 20.67 -6.33 -1.28
C ASN A 195 20.11 -6.03 -2.68
N ILE A 196 18.80 -6.02 -2.77
CA ILE A 196 18.06 -5.77 -4.01
C ILE A 196 17.13 -4.58 -3.84
N ALA A 197 16.69 -4.01 -4.94
CA ALA A 197 15.65 -2.99 -4.91
C ALA A 197 14.49 -3.40 -5.80
N ILE A 198 13.28 -2.98 -5.45
CA ILE A 198 12.10 -3.12 -6.29
C ILE A 198 11.63 -1.71 -6.63
N SER A 199 11.30 -1.45 -7.89
CA SER A 199 10.71 -0.17 -8.30
C SER A 199 9.46 0.14 -7.48
N LEU A 200 9.16 1.42 -7.27
CA LEU A 200 8.03 1.85 -6.46
C LEU A 200 6.67 1.45 -7.08
N ASP A 201 6.64 1.29 -8.40
CA ASP A 201 5.50 0.74 -9.13
C ASP A 201 5.39 -0.79 -9.08
N GLY A 202 6.43 -1.48 -8.59
CA GLY A 202 6.41 -2.92 -8.38
C GLY A 202 6.66 -3.81 -9.57
N LYS A 203 7.16 -3.24 -10.66
CA LYS A 203 7.32 -3.96 -11.92
C LYS A 203 8.73 -4.45 -12.15
N THR A 204 9.71 -3.83 -11.48
CA THR A 204 11.12 -4.06 -11.79
C THR A 204 11.88 -4.41 -10.52
N LEU A 205 12.53 -5.57 -10.55
CA LEU A 205 13.54 -5.98 -9.58
C LEU A 205 14.92 -5.53 -10.09
N PHE A 206 15.63 -4.75 -9.30
CA PHE A 206 17.01 -4.32 -9.54
C PHE A 206 17.96 -5.22 -8.74
N LEU A 207 18.84 -5.92 -9.46
CA LEU A 207 19.79 -6.87 -8.89
C LEU A 207 21.11 -6.19 -8.51
N PRO A 208 21.93 -6.81 -7.64
CA PRO A 208 23.19 -6.22 -7.17
C PRO A 208 24.23 -6.04 -8.28
N ASP A 209 24.14 -6.85 -9.34
CA ASP A 209 25.01 -6.75 -10.52
C ASP A 209 24.61 -5.62 -11.49
N GLY A 210 23.57 -4.86 -11.15
CA GLY A 210 23.03 -3.76 -11.95
C GLY A 210 22.04 -4.21 -13.04
N SER A 211 21.80 -5.51 -13.19
CA SER A 211 20.77 -6.02 -14.11
C SER A 211 19.36 -5.87 -13.51
N THR A 212 18.35 -5.96 -14.37
CA THR A 212 16.94 -5.82 -13.98
C THR A 212 16.11 -7.01 -14.41
N LYS A 213 15.08 -7.34 -13.63
CA LYS A 213 14.08 -8.36 -13.96
C LYS A 213 12.67 -7.79 -13.85
N GLU A 214 11.82 -8.09 -14.81
CA GLU A 214 10.39 -7.77 -14.73
C GLU A 214 9.72 -8.72 -13.73
N ILE A 215 8.96 -8.17 -12.80
CA ILE A 215 8.19 -8.94 -11.81
C ILE A 215 6.94 -9.51 -12.52
N PRO A 216 6.67 -10.82 -12.42
CA PRO A 216 5.61 -11.47 -13.19
C PRO A 216 4.23 -10.94 -12.83
N LYS A 217 3.50 -10.33 -13.77
CA LYS A 217 2.22 -9.64 -13.52
C LYS A 217 1.19 -10.47 -12.73
N ASP A 218 1.23 -11.78 -12.86
CA ASP A 218 0.37 -12.73 -12.16
C ASP A 218 0.60 -12.82 -10.65
N TRP A 219 1.67 -12.20 -10.14
CA TRP A 219 1.89 -12.07 -8.70
C TRP A 219 0.76 -11.31 -7.99
N ASN A 220 0.07 -10.42 -8.72
CA ASN A 220 -1.14 -9.71 -8.27
C ASN A 220 -2.42 -10.36 -8.77
N CYS A 221 -2.45 -11.69 -8.84
CA CYS A 221 -3.63 -12.40 -9.29
C CYS A 221 -4.26 -13.29 -8.24
N GLY A 222 -5.58 -13.38 -8.36
CA GLY A 222 -6.44 -14.21 -7.52
C GLY A 222 -7.32 -13.42 -6.58
N GLU A 223 -8.05 -14.18 -5.75
CA GLU A 223 -9.06 -13.69 -4.82
C GLU A 223 -8.56 -12.56 -3.93
N CYS A 224 -7.34 -12.67 -3.41
CA CYS A 224 -6.77 -11.68 -2.51
C CYS A 224 -6.52 -10.34 -3.18
N TRP A 225 -5.94 -10.32 -4.38
CA TRP A 225 -5.77 -9.08 -5.13
C TRP A 225 -7.13 -8.46 -5.45
N THR A 226 -8.09 -9.25 -5.93
CA THR A 226 -9.44 -8.75 -6.23
C THR A 226 -10.10 -8.08 -5.02
N LYS A 227 -9.96 -8.65 -3.82
CA LYS A 227 -10.46 -8.05 -2.58
C LYS A 227 -9.75 -6.73 -2.27
N ILE A 228 -8.42 -6.69 -2.35
CA ILE A 228 -7.59 -5.50 -2.12
C ILE A 228 -7.93 -4.38 -3.11
N ALA A 229 -7.89 -4.69 -4.41
CA ALA A 229 -8.19 -3.75 -5.49
C ALA A 229 -9.58 -3.15 -5.35
N LYS A 230 -10.58 -3.94 -4.98
CA LYS A 230 -11.95 -3.46 -4.78
C LYS A 230 -12.05 -2.39 -3.69
N VAL A 231 -11.37 -2.57 -2.55
CA VAL A 231 -11.38 -1.57 -1.46
C VAL A 231 -10.74 -0.27 -1.95
N HIS A 232 -9.59 -0.36 -2.62
CA HIS A 232 -8.91 0.83 -3.16
C HIS A 232 -9.70 1.53 -4.26
N LEU A 233 -10.28 0.79 -5.21
CA LEU A 233 -11.11 1.36 -6.27
C LEU A 233 -12.31 2.11 -5.68
N THR A 234 -12.99 1.52 -4.68
CA THR A 234 -14.10 2.17 -3.98
C THR A 234 -13.65 3.46 -3.31
N TYR A 235 -12.49 3.45 -2.66
CA TYR A 235 -11.92 4.63 -2.02
C TYR A 235 -11.57 5.73 -3.03
N ILE A 236 -10.88 5.40 -4.13
CA ILE A 236 -10.47 6.36 -5.17
C ILE A 236 -11.68 6.94 -5.90
N GLU A 237 -12.77 6.18 -6.04
CA GLU A 237 -14.03 6.70 -6.58
C GLU A 237 -14.68 7.75 -5.66
N ALA A 238 -14.62 7.56 -4.35
CA ALA A 238 -15.17 8.49 -3.38
C ALA A 238 -14.24 9.69 -3.10
N HIS A 239 -12.93 9.51 -3.20
CA HIS A 239 -11.90 10.48 -2.87
C HIS A 239 -10.90 10.62 -4.04
N PRO A 240 -11.31 11.21 -5.18
CA PRO A 240 -10.44 11.32 -6.34
C PRO A 240 -9.22 12.20 -6.06
N MET A 241 -8.06 11.76 -6.56
CA MET A 241 -6.85 12.56 -6.58
C MET A 241 -6.98 13.73 -7.57
N ASP A 242 -6.26 14.82 -7.33
CA ASP A 242 -6.08 15.89 -8.31
C ASP A 242 -5.49 15.34 -9.61
N GLU A 243 -6.02 15.73 -10.77
CA GLU A 243 -5.62 15.16 -12.08
C GLU A 243 -4.15 15.43 -12.42
N GLN A 244 -3.62 16.60 -12.06
CA GLN A 244 -2.22 16.92 -12.31
C GLN A 244 -1.33 16.03 -11.44
N LEU A 245 -1.70 15.85 -10.18
CA LEU A 245 -0.98 14.97 -9.27
C LEU A 245 -1.05 13.51 -9.70
N GLU A 246 -2.23 13.03 -10.12
CA GLU A 246 -2.38 11.68 -10.68
C GLU A 246 -1.51 11.51 -11.93
N THR A 247 -1.49 12.51 -12.81
CA THR A 247 -0.64 12.50 -14.01
C THR A 247 0.84 12.47 -13.66
N ASN A 248 1.27 13.24 -12.66
CA ASN A 248 2.66 13.28 -12.23
C ASN A 248 3.13 11.94 -11.64
N ILE A 249 2.24 11.23 -10.93
CA ILE A 249 2.58 9.97 -10.25
C ILE A 249 2.43 8.78 -11.19
N PHE A 250 1.32 8.70 -11.92
CA PHE A 250 0.92 7.50 -12.66
C PHE A 250 1.04 7.68 -14.18
N GLY A 251 1.30 8.88 -14.68
CA GLY A 251 1.47 9.14 -16.11
C GLY A 251 0.19 9.48 -16.88
N GLY A 252 -0.96 9.55 -16.19
CA GLY A 252 -2.19 10.08 -16.77
C GLY A 252 -3.41 10.02 -15.84
N PRO A 253 -4.46 10.81 -16.13
CA PRO A 253 -5.72 10.75 -15.39
C PRO A 253 -6.39 9.39 -15.54
N GLY A 254 -6.87 8.82 -14.44
CA GLY A 254 -7.51 7.51 -14.38
C GLY A 254 -6.56 6.32 -14.51
N GLN A 255 -5.25 6.54 -14.70
CA GLN A 255 -4.28 5.45 -14.79
C GLN A 255 -4.33 4.61 -13.51
N MET A 256 -4.38 5.21 -12.31
CA MET A 256 -4.45 4.44 -11.06
C MET A 256 -5.64 3.46 -11.03
N LYS A 257 -6.79 3.83 -11.60
CA LYS A 257 -7.97 2.96 -11.69
C LYS A 257 -7.80 1.86 -12.73
N GLU A 258 -7.28 2.19 -13.90
CA GLU A 258 -6.95 1.19 -14.94
C GLU A 258 -6.04 0.13 -14.36
N GLU A 259 -5.09 0.55 -13.54
CA GLU A 259 -4.07 -0.29 -12.93
C GLU A 259 -4.61 -1.26 -11.90
N LEU A 260 -5.44 -0.77 -10.98
CA LEU A 260 -6.11 -1.60 -9.99
C LEU A 260 -7.16 -2.52 -10.64
N SER A 261 -7.75 -2.08 -11.74
CA SER A 261 -8.79 -2.82 -12.48
C SER A 261 -8.22 -3.76 -13.53
N ALA A 262 -6.91 -3.71 -13.78
CA ALA A 262 -6.26 -4.57 -14.75
C ALA A 262 -6.45 -6.01 -14.29
N ALA A 263 -7.48 -6.65 -14.85
CA ALA A 263 -7.76 -8.04 -14.62
C ALA A 263 -6.49 -8.80 -15.01
N CYS A 264 -6.16 -9.78 -14.19
CA CYS A 264 -5.31 -10.86 -14.60
C CYS A 264 -5.87 -11.40 -15.91
N GLU A 265 -5.20 -11.12 -17.02
CA GLU A 265 -5.46 -11.89 -18.22
C GLU A 265 -5.14 -13.33 -17.82
N ASP A 266 -6.19 -14.13 -17.64
CA ASP A 266 -6.06 -15.54 -17.34
C ASP A 266 -5.07 -16.10 -18.35
N SER A 267 -3.89 -16.52 -17.89
CA SER A 267 -2.90 -17.19 -18.72
C SER A 267 -3.36 -18.61 -19.11
N THR A 268 -4.67 -18.87 -19.06
CA THR A 268 -5.30 -19.98 -19.74
C THR A 268 -5.74 -19.48 -21.11
N GLU A 269 -4.87 -19.65 -22.10
CA GLU A 269 -5.37 -20.16 -23.38
C GLU A 269 -6.09 -21.49 -23.06
N ASP A 270 -7.39 -21.42 -22.74
CA ASP A 270 -8.40 -22.27 -23.34
C ASP A 270 -9.81 -21.97 -22.78
N GLU A 271 -10.73 -21.82 -23.74
CA GLU A 271 -12.19 -21.84 -23.64
C GLU A 271 -12.89 -20.60 -23.08
N GLY A 272 -13.45 -19.83 -24.03
CA GLY A 272 -14.16 -18.58 -23.80
C GLY A 272 -15.36 -18.68 -22.87
N VAL A 273 -15.51 -17.62 -22.08
CA VAL A 273 -16.75 -17.31 -21.36
C VAL A 273 -17.05 -15.83 -21.57
N ASP A 274 -18.28 -15.55 -22.00
CA ASP A 274 -18.80 -14.22 -22.25
C ASP A 274 -18.70 -13.30 -21.02
N LEU A 275 -18.29 -12.06 -21.28
CA LEU A 275 -18.30 -10.96 -20.33
C LEU A 275 -19.72 -10.76 -19.76
N VAL A 276 -19.88 -11.00 -18.47
CA VAL A 276 -21.09 -10.62 -17.73
C VAL A 276 -21.09 -9.11 -17.53
N GLU A 277 -21.98 -8.44 -18.26
CA GLU A 277 -22.29 -7.02 -18.13
C GLU A 277 -22.86 -6.73 -16.73
N ILE A 278 -22.06 -6.10 -15.85
CA ILE A 278 -22.53 -5.68 -14.51
C ILE A 278 -23.43 -4.45 -14.67
N ARG A 279 -24.73 -4.68 -14.75
CA ARG A 279 -25.75 -3.63 -14.71
C ARG A 279 -26.05 -3.25 -13.26
N ILE A 280 -25.51 -2.13 -12.80
CA ILE A 280 -25.82 -1.56 -11.48
C ILE A 280 -27.25 -0.98 -11.54
N GLU A 281 -28.23 -1.71 -10.98
CA GLU A 281 -29.56 -1.17 -10.75
C GLU A 281 -29.52 -0.13 -9.61
N LYS A 282 -29.72 1.14 -9.98
CA LYS A 282 -30.07 2.21 -9.03
C LYS A 282 -31.38 1.87 -8.34
N ARG A 283 -31.34 1.49 -7.06
CA ARG A 283 -32.54 1.46 -6.21
C ARG A 283 -32.99 2.88 -5.91
N GLY A 284 -33.97 3.34 -6.68
CA GLY A 284 -34.79 4.50 -6.37
C GLY A 284 -35.72 4.22 -5.18
N SER A 285 -35.80 5.20 -4.28
CA SER A 285 -36.76 5.30 -3.19
C SER A 285 -38.20 5.36 -3.68
N GLY A 286 -39.12 4.62 -3.06
CA GLY A 286 -40.54 4.96 -3.09
C GLY A 286 -41.51 3.80 -2.82
N GLY A 287 -42.28 3.91 -1.73
CA GLY A 287 -43.69 3.49 -1.74
C GLY A 287 -44.08 2.15 -1.10
N SER A 288 -44.25 2.17 0.23
CA SER A 288 -45.31 1.52 1.02
C SER A 288 -46.22 0.46 0.38
N THR A 289 -46.28 -0.74 0.98
CA THR A 289 -47.54 -1.23 1.61
C THR A 289 -47.33 -2.37 2.61
N ARG A 290 -48.00 -2.22 3.75
CA ARG A 290 -48.20 -3.19 4.85
C ARG A 290 -48.79 -4.53 4.37
N LYS A 291 -48.38 -5.64 5.01
CA LYS A 291 -49.31 -6.62 5.61
C LYS A 291 -48.62 -7.51 6.65
N ASN A 292 -49.38 -7.76 7.71
CA ASN A 292 -49.05 -8.50 8.93
C ASN A 292 -48.78 -9.99 8.70
N GLY A 293 -47.91 -10.58 9.52
CA GLY A 293 -47.80 -12.02 9.73
C GLY A 293 -47.03 -12.32 11.03
N ARG A 294 -47.68 -13.04 11.94
CA ARG A 294 -47.30 -13.30 13.33
C ARG A 294 -46.14 -14.30 13.47
N MET A 295 -45.30 -14.04 14.49
CA MET A 295 -44.93 -14.93 15.61
C MET A 295 -44.26 -16.29 15.29
N LEU A 296 -43.01 -16.46 15.75
CA LEU A 296 -42.66 -17.53 16.70
C LEU A 296 -41.25 -17.33 17.29
N GLN A 297 -41.20 -17.25 18.61
CA GLN A 297 -40.01 -17.47 19.44
C GLN A 297 -39.46 -18.88 19.21
N ARG A 298 -38.13 -19.03 19.27
CA ARG A 298 -37.48 -20.06 20.11
C ARG A 298 -36.00 -19.77 20.27
N SER A 299 -35.61 -19.57 21.52
CA SER A 299 -34.25 -19.73 22.04
C SER A 299 -33.76 -21.16 21.83
N LEU A 300 -32.44 -21.34 21.67
CA LEU A 300 -31.70 -22.43 22.31
C LEU A 300 -30.19 -22.14 22.34
N LEU A 301 -29.70 -22.01 23.56
CA LEU A 301 -28.32 -22.17 24.00
C LEU A 301 -27.88 -23.63 23.83
N SER A 302 -26.62 -23.83 23.42
CA SER A 302 -25.66 -24.87 23.89
C SER A 302 -24.51 -24.92 22.87
N ALA A 303 -23.31 -24.41 23.14
CA ALA A 303 -22.26 -24.99 23.99
C ALA A 303 -21.90 -26.43 23.60
N ILE A 304 -20.78 -26.65 22.90
CA ILE A 304 -19.89 -27.84 22.99
C ILE A 304 -18.48 -27.44 22.47
N TRP A 305 -17.53 -27.40 23.42
CA TRP A 305 -16.05 -27.42 23.36
C TRP A 305 -15.29 -26.29 22.68
#